data_AF-A0A6I9LGZ9-F1
#
_entry.id   AF-A0A6I9LGZ9-F1
#
_cell.length_a   1.000
_cell.length_b   1.000
_cell.length_c   1.000
_cell.angle_alpha   90.00
_cell.angle_beta   90.00
_cell.angle_gamma   90.00
#
_symmetry.space_group_name_H-M   'P 1'
#
loop_
_entity.id
_entity.type
_entity.pdbx_description
1 polymer ?
#
loop_
_entity_poly.entity_id
_entity_poly.type
_entity_poly.pdbx_seq_one_letter_code
_entity_poly.pdbx_strand_id
1 'polypeptide(L)'
;YYSVKNLPLHELITHEFIHTFVKKGKLILSLDKDTYEETGLQGRPSRYSGRKTMKFIISIDLMDLSLNLDSKKYERISWSFKEKKPLKFDFLLAWHHTGAQESTVMSYFSKYRIQEHQPRVAVSTVRELQCPVLQSSWIAGEPEEACSAPELFDWLGAVFCNAELNNQPYNFISTYCCPQPSTVIAQACLCTITGFILPEKIHVLLEQLCHYFDEPKLAPWVTLSVQGFADSPVSWRENEHGFQKGGEHLYNFVVFSNQDYWLQMAVGAFDDCPP
;
A
#
# COMPACT_ATOMS: atom_id res chain seq x y z
N TYR A 1 2.66 -13.57 5.29
CA TYR A 1 3.56 -13.17 4.17
C TYR A 1 4.94 -13.75 4.42
N TYR A 2 5.85 -13.69 3.46
CA TYR A 2 7.17 -14.30 3.56
C TYR A 2 8.26 -13.26 3.35
N SER A 3 9.42 -13.46 3.98
CA SER A 3 10.64 -12.73 3.66
C SER A 3 11.69 -13.71 3.16
N VAL A 4 12.30 -13.43 2.01
CA VAL A 4 13.40 -14.23 1.44
C VAL A 4 14.63 -13.34 1.34
N LYS A 5 15.73 -13.74 1.99
CA LYS A 5 16.96 -12.97 1.96
C LYS A 5 17.87 -13.36 0.81
N ASN A 6 18.56 -12.37 0.24
CA ASN A 6 19.60 -12.54 -0.78
C ASN A 6 19.14 -13.39 -1.99
N LEU A 7 17.89 -13.22 -2.41
CA LEU A 7 17.28 -13.96 -3.52
C LEU A 7 17.79 -13.39 -4.85
N PRO A 8 18.36 -14.22 -5.75
CA PRO A 8 18.72 -13.80 -7.09
C PRO A 8 17.51 -13.40 -7.91
N LEU A 9 17.58 -12.25 -8.58
CA LEU A 9 16.45 -11.71 -9.35
C LEU A 9 15.99 -12.65 -10.49
N HIS A 10 16.91 -13.46 -11.04
CA HIS A 10 16.57 -14.39 -12.11
C HIS A 10 15.58 -15.49 -11.69
N GLU A 11 15.44 -15.78 -10.39
CA GLU A 11 14.47 -16.76 -9.88
C GLU A 11 13.03 -16.32 -10.18
N LEU A 12 12.78 -15.01 -10.19
CA LEU A 12 11.46 -14.41 -10.40
C LEU A 12 11.03 -14.34 -11.87
N ILE A 13 11.92 -14.71 -12.81
CA ILE A 13 11.62 -14.78 -14.24
C ILE A 13 11.69 -16.22 -14.77
N THR A 14 11.85 -17.21 -13.89
CA THR A 14 11.81 -18.61 -14.31
C THR A 14 10.40 -18.98 -14.75
N HIS A 15 10.31 -19.87 -15.75
CA HIS A 15 9.02 -20.35 -16.24
C HIS A 15 8.20 -20.99 -15.12
N GLU A 16 8.86 -21.78 -14.25
CA GLU A 16 8.22 -22.44 -13.11
C GLU A 16 7.63 -21.43 -12.13
N PHE A 17 8.39 -20.39 -11.74
CA PHE A 17 7.89 -19.33 -10.87
C PHE A 17 6.70 -18.59 -11.48
N ILE A 18 6.82 -18.18 -12.74
CA ILE A 18 5.78 -17.41 -13.43
C ILE A 18 4.49 -18.25 -13.50
N HIS A 19 4.57 -19.48 -14.02
CA HIS A 19 3.38 -20.33 -14.17
C HIS A 19 2.73 -20.69 -12.83
N THR A 20 3.53 -20.91 -11.78
CA THR A 20 3.01 -21.34 -10.47
C THR A 20 2.42 -20.18 -9.67
N PHE A 21 3.10 -19.03 -9.64
CA PHE A 21 2.77 -17.92 -8.72
C PHE A 21 2.28 -16.66 -9.43
N VAL A 22 2.74 -16.38 -10.66
CA VAL A 22 2.47 -15.13 -11.39
C VAL A 22 1.56 -15.40 -12.58
N LYS A 23 0.25 -15.36 -12.35
CA LYS A 23 -0.75 -15.59 -13.41
C LYS A 23 -0.97 -14.39 -14.35
N LYS A 24 -0.51 -13.20 -13.94
CA LYS A 24 -0.51 -11.94 -14.70
C LYS A 24 0.41 -10.96 -13.98
N GLY A 25 1.29 -10.26 -14.68
CA GLY A 25 2.07 -9.20 -14.06
C GLY A 25 3.32 -8.75 -14.82
N LYS A 26 3.88 -7.63 -14.38
CA LYS A 26 5.14 -7.08 -14.86
C LYS A 26 6.14 -7.05 -13.71
N LEU A 27 7.40 -7.38 -14.01
CA LEU A 27 8.52 -7.10 -13.13
C LEU A 27 9.02 -5.68 -13.45
N ILE A 28 8.90 -4.77 -12.48
CA ILE A 28 9.32 -3.37 -12.62
C ILE A 28 10.49 -3.12 -11.68
N LEU A 29 11.60 -2.60 -12.23
CA LEU A 29 12.84 -2.33 -11.50
C LEU A 29 13.18 -0.84 -11.59
N SER A 30 13.50 -0.23 -10.46
CA SER A 30 14.01 1.14 -10.38
C SER A 30 15.49 1.12 -10.02
N LEU A 31 16.34 1.29 -11.03
CA LEU A 31 17.80 1.17 -10.91
C LEU A 31 18.48 2.54 -10.94
N ASP A 32 19.61 2.66 -10.25
CA ASP A 32 20.52 3.78 -10.50
C ASP A 32 21.20 3.67 -11.88
N LYS A 33 21.86 4.76 -12.28
CA LYS A 33 22.52 4.87 -13.58
C LYS A 33 23.53 3.73 -13.81
N ASP A 34 24.42 3.50 -12.85
CA ASP A 34 25.53 2.56 -13.00
C ASP A 34 24.99 1.13 -13.13
N THR A 35 24.07 0.74 -12.25
CA THR A 35 23.43 -0.58 -12.30
C THR A 35 22.63 -0.76 -13.57
N TYR A 36 21.91 0.26 -14.04
CA TYR A 36 21.17 0.22 -15.30
C TYR A 36 22.10 -0.05 -16.50
N GLU A 37 23.17 0.73 -16.65
CA GLU A 37 24.15 0.57 -17.73
C GLU A 37 24.82 -0.82 -17.68
N GLU A 38 25.17 -1.28 -16.48
CA GLU A 38 25.73 -2.61 -16.26
C GLU A 38 24.76 -3.73 -16.65
N THR A 39 23.46 -3.63 -16.36
CA THR A 39 22.48 -4.65 -16.79
C THR A 39 22.38 -4.72 -18.32
N GLY A 40 22.52 -3.58 -19.01
CA GLY A 40 22.36 -3.47 -20.46
C GLY A 40 20.99 -3.93 -20.96
N LEU A 41 19.96 -3.76 -20.13
CA LEU A 41 18.56 -3.96 -20.47
C LEU A 41 17.93 -2.65 -20.95
N GLN A 42 16.89 -2.77 -21.76
CA GLN A 42 16.14 -1.60 -22.24
C GLN A 42 15.24 -1.09 -21.13
N GLY A 43 15.33 0.21 -20.85
CA GLY A 43 14.49 0.91 -19.90
C GLY A 43 14.28 2.35 -20.31
N ARG A 44 13.69 3.15 -19.42
CA ARG A 44 13.47 4.58 -19.62
C ARG A 44 14.00 5.39 -18.43
N PRO A 45 14.46 6.64 -18.64
CA PRO A 45 14.70 7.58 -17.55
C PRO A 45 13.47 7.68 -16.64
N SER A 46 13.66 7.64 -15.32
CA SER A 46 12.56 7.90 -14.40
C SER A 46 12.09 9.35 -14.49
N ARG A 47 10.78 9.57 -14.36
CA ARG A 47 10.13 10.88 -14.35
C ARG A 47 10.64 11.81 -13.25
N TYR A 48 11.16 11.25 -12.16
CA TYR A 48 11.64 12.02 -11.01
C TYR A 48 13.13 12.37 -11.08
N SER A 49 13.76 12.17 -12.23
CA SER A 49 15.12 12.62 -12.49
C SER A 49 15.17 14.14 -12.64
N GLY A 50 16.04 14.80 -11.87
CA GLY A 50 16.34 16.23 -12.04
C GLY A 50 17.13 16.52 -13.31
N ARG A 51 17.95 17.59 -13.31
CA ARG A 51 18.77 17.98 -14.48
C ARG A 51 19.71 16.87 -14.97
N LYS A 52 20.12 15.95 -14.09
CA LYS A 52 20.90 14.76 -14.44
C LYS A 52 20.03 13.52 -14.21
N THR A 53 19.93 12.67 -15.23
CA THR A 53 19.22 11.39 -15.12
C THR A 53 20.06 10.42 -14.29
N MET A 54 19.56 10.08 -13.11
CA MET A 54 20.24 9.21 -12.15
C MET A 54 19.46 7.93 -11.86
N LYS A 55 18.22 7.82 -12.35
CA LYS A 55 17.33 6.68 -12.14
C LYS A 55 16.70 6.24 -13.44
N PHE A 56 16.60 4.93 -13.62
CA PHE A 56 16.03 4.29 -14.80
C PHE A 56 15.03 3.22 -14.38
N ILE A 57 13.91 3.18 -15.09
CA ILE A 57 12.86 2.18 -14.90
C ILE A 57 12.95 1.15 -16.02
N ILE A 58 13.09 -0.11 -15.63
CA ILE A 58 12.97 -1.27 -16.51
C ILE A 58 11.62 -1.93 -16.22
N SER A 59 10.82 -2.17 -17.26
CA SER A 59 9.54 -2.89 -17.14
C SER A 59 9.59 -4.13 -18.02
N ILE A 60 9.39 -5.29 -17.40
CA ILE A 60 9.45 -6.60 -18.05
C ILE A 60 8.10 -7.27 -17.89
N ASP A 61 7.40 -7.49 -19.00
CA ASP A 61 6.17 -8.27 -19.00
C ASP A 61 6.50 -9.76 -18.82
N LEU A 62 6.06 -10.35 -17.71
CA LEU A 62 6.36 -11.74 -17.36
C LEU A 62 5.52 -12.72 -18.17
N MET A 63 4.33 -12.31 -18.64
CA MET A 63 3.50 -13.15 -19.48
C MET A 63 4.11 -13.28 -20.87
N ASP A 64 4.56 -12.17 -21.46
CA ASP A 64 5.29 -12.18 -22.73
C ASP A 64 6.56 -13.05 -22.66
N LEU A 65 7.28 -13.00 -21.53
CA LEU A 65 8.43 -13.89 -21.30
C LEU A 65 8.06 -15.37 -21.20
N SER A 66 6.92 -15.70 -20.57
CA SER A 66 6.49 -17.09 -20.39
C SER A 66 6.01 -17.76 -21.68
N LEU A 67 5.58 -16.97 -22.68
CA LEU A 67 5.07 -17.50 -23.96
C LEU A 67 6.15 -18.12 -24.84
N ASN A 68 7.38 -17.60 -24.78
CA ASN A 68 8.50 -18.10 -25.60
C ASN A 68 9.84 -17.96 -24.87
N LEU A 69 10.25 -19.05 -24.23
CA LEU A 69 11.52 -19.15 -23.51
C LEU A 69 12.75 -19.14 -24.43
N ASP A 70 12.57 -19.49 -25.71
CA ASP A 70 13.64 -19.47 -26.73
C ASP A 70 13.70 -18.11 -27.45
N SER A 71 12.94 -17.11 -26.97
CA SER A 71 13.02 -15.78 -27.53
C SER A 71 14.34 -15.12 -27.17
N LYS A 72 14.93 -14.40 -28.13
CA LYS A 72 16.12 -13.55 -27.90
C LYS A 72 15.91 -12.56 -26.73
N LYS A 73 14.66 -12.17 -26.48
CA LYS A 73 14.28 -11.31 -25.36
C LYS A 73 14.47 -12.02 -24.03
N TYR A 74 13.93 -13.25 -23.88
CA TYR A 74 14.13 -14.06 -22.68
C TYR A 74 15.61 -14.36 -22.45
N GLU A 75 16.33 -14.83 -23.48
CA GLU A 75 17.76 -15.12 -23.40
C GLU A 75 18.55 -13.90 -22.91
N ARG A 76 18.29 -12.72 -23.48
CA ARG A 76 18.96 -11.47 -23.10
C ARG A 76 18.71 -11.11 -21.63
N ILE A 77 17.48 -11.23 -21.15
CA ILE A 77 17.11 -10.88 -19.77
C ILE A 77 17.68 -11.92 -18.79
N SER A 78 17.53 -13.20 -19.09
CA SER A 78 18.09 -14.31 -18.30
C SER A 78 19.61 -14.18 -18.19
N TRP A 79 20.31 -13.96 -19.30
CA TRP A 79 21.77 -13.73 -19.31
C TRP A 79 22.17 -12.51 -18.50
N SER A 80 21.42 -11.40 -18.61
CA SER A 80 21.67 -10.19 -17.82
C SER A 80 21.63 -10.47 -16.32
N PHE A 81 20.59 -11.17 -15.84
CA PHE A 81 20.40 -11.44 -14.41
C PHE A 81 21.19 -12.65 -13.87
N LYS A 82 21.68 -13.56 -14.72
CA LYS A 82 22.45 -14.74 -14.30
C LYS A 82 23.96 -14.53 -14.39
N GLU A 83 24.42 -13.88 -15.45
CA GLU A 83 25.85 -13.83 -15.78
C GLU A 83 26.38 -12.40 -15.78
N LYS A 84 25.72 -11.49 -16.51
CA LYS A 84 26.25 -10.15 -16.74
C LYS A 84 26.28 -9.31 -15.45
N LYS A 85 25.13 -9.22 -14.78
CA LYS A 85 24.98 -8.50 -13.50
C LYS A 85 24.03 -9.30 -12.59
N PRO A 86 24.55 -10.26 -11.82
CA PRO A 86 23.74 -11.07 -10.92
C PRO A 86 23.22 -10.25 -9.73
N LEU A 87 22.04 -9.67 -9.88
CA LEU A 87 21.38 -8.89 -8.83
C LEU A 87 20.73 -9.80 -7.79
N LYS A 88 20.89 -9.45 -6.52
CA LYS A 88 20.26 -10.14 -5.38
C LYS A 88 19.63 -9.11 -4.45
N PHE A 89 18.45 -9.44 -3.93
CA PHE A 89 17.73 -8.56 -2.99
C PHE A 89 17.10 -9.37 -1.87
N ASP A 90 16.73 -8.66 -0.82
CA ASP A 90 15.80 -9.17 0.19
C ASP A 90 14.37 -8.86 -0.30
N PHE A 91 13.53 -9.88 -0.41
CA PHE A 91 12.15 -9.75 -0.92
C PHE A 91 11.13 -10.01 0.17
N LEU A 92 10.07 -9.19 0.17
CA LEU A 92 8.79 -9.52 0.78
C LEU A 92 7.92 -10.18 -0.28
N LEU A 93 7.40 -11.37 0.02
CA LEU A 93 6.55 -12.15 -0.88
C LEU A 93 5.19 -12.40 -0.20
N ALA A 94 4.11 -12.21 -0.93
CA ALA A 94 2.80 -12.71 -0.56
C ALA A 94 2.11 -13.25 -1.81
N TRP A 95 1.30 -14.27 -1.61
CA TRP A 95 0.61 -14.96 -2.70
C TRP A 95 -0.83 -15.24 -2.26
N HIS A 96 -1.77 -14.79 -3.09
CA HIS A 96 -3.18 -15.12 -2.90
C HIS A 96 -3.49 -16.45 -3.57
N HIS A 97 -3.71 -17.48 -2.75
CA HIS A 97 -3.98 -18.83 -3.23
C HIS A 97 -5.41 -18.94 -3.78
N THR A 98 -5.53 -19.21 -5.09
CA THR A 98 -6.82 -19.29 -5.82
C THR A 98 -7.07 -20.67 -6.44
N GLY A 99 -6.22 -21.67 -6.17
CA GLY A 99 -6.25 -22.98 -6.82
C GLY A 99 -6.27 -24.15 -5.83
N ALA A 100 -6.20 -25.38 -6.34
CA ALA A 100 -6.15 -26.60 -5.53
C ALA A 100 -4.72 -27.16 -5.33
N GLN A 101 -3.70 -26.54 -5.93
CA GLN A 101 -2.32 -27.03 -5.91
C GLN A 101 -1.60 -26.64 -4.60
N GLU A 102 -1.10 -27.63 -3.86
CA GLU A 102 -0.47 -27.48 -2.54
C GLU A 102 0.92 -26.84 -2.55
N SER A 103 1.46 -26.44 -3.71
CA SER A 103 2.81 -25.86 -3.79
C SER A 103 2.86 -24.54 -3.02
N THR A 104 3.60 -24.53 -1.91
CA THR A 104 3.76 -23.34 -1.07
C THR A 104 4.95 -22.52 -1.54
N VAL A 105 4.90 -21.21 -1.33
CA VAL A 105 6.05 -20.32 -1.54
C VAL A 105 7.27 -20.81 -0.73
N MET A 106 7.02 -21.37 0.46
CA MET A 106 8.02 -22.00 1.33
C MET A 106 8.77 -23.14 0.65
N SER A 107 8.06 -24.09 0.03
CA SER A 107 8.72 -25.24 -0.61
C SER A 107 9.54 -24.81 -1.83
N TYR A 108 9.02 -23.86 -2.62
CA TYR A 108 9.70 -23.37 -3.82
C TYR A 108 11.05 -22.69 -3.49
N PHE A 109 11.07 -21.81 -2.49
CA PHE A 109 12.26 -21.11 -2.05
C PHE A 109 13.02 -21.82 -0.91
N SER A 110 12.83 -23.13 -0.73
CA SER A 110 13.46 -23.91 0.35
C SER A 110 15.00 -23.91 0.33
N LYS A 111 15.60 -23.67 -0.84
CA LYS A 111 17.06 -23.50 -1.00
C LYS A 111 17.58 -22.19 -0.42
N TYR A 112 16.69 -21.24 -0.16
CA TYR A 112 16.98 -19.90 0.33
C TYR A 112 16.52 -19.74 1.79
N ARG A 113 17.03 -18.70 2.45
CA ARG A 113 16.58 -18.36 3.80
C ARG A 113 15.23 -17.64 3.73
N ILE A 114 14.17 -18.44 3.61
CA ILE A 114 12.78 -17.97 3.67
C ILE A 114 12.25 -18.04 5.11
N GLN A 115 11.47 -17.03 5.50
CA GLN A 115 10.78 -16.98 6.78
C GLN A 115 9.33 -16.58 6.55
N GLU A 116 8.41 -17.28 7.20
CA GLU A 116 7.01 -16.91 7.25
C GLU A 116 6.76 -15.93 8.39
N HIS A 117 5.95 -14.91 8.12
CA HIS A 117 5.57 -13.86 9.05
C HIS A 117 4.07 -13.66 9.05
N GLN A 118 3.54 -13.46 10.26
CA GLN A 118 2.17 -13.01 10.46
C GLN A 118 2.15 -11.48 10.60
N PRO A 119 1.16 -10.78 10.04
CA PRO A 119 0.95 -9.37 10.34
C PRO A 119 0.78 -9.14 11.83
N ARG A 120 1.38 -8.07 12.34
CA ARG A 120 1.18 -7.65 13.73
C ARG A 120 -0.17 -6.96 13.84
N VAL A 121 -1.02 -7.44 14.73
CA VAL A 121 -2.31 -6.81 15.04
C VAL A 121 -2.19 -6.12 16.40
N ALA A 122 -2.47 -4.83 16.44
CA ALA A 122 -2.55 -4.04 17.66
C ALA A 122 -3.97 -3.48 17.77
N VAL A 123 -4.66 -3.79 18.87
CA VAL A 123 -5.99 -3.28 19.17
C VAL A 123 -5.90 -2.42 20.42
N SER A 124 -6.46 -1.23 20.37
CA SER A 124 -6.59 -0.33 21.50
C SER A 124 -8.00 0.23 21.60
N THR A 125 -8.39 0.59 22.82
CA THR A 125 -9.67 1.24 23.09
C THR A 125 -9.39 2.62 23.66
N VAL A 126 -9.88 3.65 22.98
CA VAL A 126 -9.81 5.04 23.45
C VAL A 126 -11.15 5.38 24.10
N ARG A 127 -11.10 5.94 25.30
CA ARG A 127 -12.29 6.36 26.04
C ARG A 127 -12.51 7.85 25.86
N GLU A 128 -13.77 8.25 25.87
CA GLU A 128 -14.19 9.67 25.82
C GLU A 128 -13.60 10.43 24.62
N LEU A 129 -13.57 9.79 23.46
CA LEU A 129 -13.04 10.38 22.23
C LEU A 129 -14.04 11.37 21.64
N GLN A 130 -13.64 12.63 21.47
CA GLN A 130 -14.39 13.58 20.66
C GLN A 130 -14.26 13.22 19.17
N CYS A 131 -15.40 12.93 18.54
CA CYS A 131 -15.49 12.55 17.14
C CYS A 131 -16.24 13.62 16.34
N PRO A 132 -15.74 14.04 15.15
CA PRO A 132 -16.45 14.95 14.27
C PRO A 132 -17.84 14.43 13.86
N VAL A 133 -18.82 15.33 13.80
CA VAL A 133 -20.15 15.02 13.26
C VAL A 133 -20.07 15.12 11.74
N LEU A 134 -20.57 14.10 11.04
CA LEU A 134 -20.49 13.99 9.58
C LEU A 134 -21.88 13.77 8.99
N GLN A 135 -22.10 14.27 7.77
CA GLN A 135 -23.28 13.97 6.95
C GLN A 135 -22.82 13.40 5.61
N SER A 136 -23.26 12.19 5.25
CA SER A 136 -22.74 11.45 4.09
C SER A 136 -22.88 12.21 2.77
N SER A 137 -23.94 12.99 2.60
CA SER A 137 -24.23 13.75 1.37
C SER A 137 -23.38 15.01 1.18
N TRP A 138 -22.69 15.50 2.22
CA TRP A 138 -22.01 16.81 2.21
C TRP A 138 -20.52 16.69 2.51
N ILE A 139 -19.73 16.32 1.50
CA ILE A 139 -18.27 16.14 1.61
C ILE A 139 -17.55 17.42 2.07
N ALA A 140 -18.05 18.59 1.66
CA ALA A 140 -17.48 19.89 2.03
C ALA A 140 -17.79 20.32 3.47
N GLY A 141 -18.62 19.56 4.19
CA GLY A 141 -19.21 19.96 5.47
C GLY A 141 -20.34 20.97 5.28
N GLU A 142 -21.01 21.26 6.39
CA GLU A 142 -22.06 22.27 6.48
C GLU A 142 -21.80 23.11 7.74
N PRO A 143 -21.74 24.45 7.63
CA PRO A 143 -21.41 25.30 8.76
C PRO A 143 -22.29 25.01 9.98
N GLU A 144 -21.65 24.81 11.14
CA GLU A 144 -22.30 24.50 12.43
C GLU A 144 -23.03 23.15 12.52
N GLU A 145 -23.23 22.43 11.41
CA GLU A 145 -23.99 21.17 11.36
C GLU A 145 -23.13 19.92 11.09
N ALA A 146 -22.10 20.03 10.25
CA ALA A 146 -21.27 18.89 9.86
C ALA A 146 -19.84 19.30 9.49
N CYS A 147 -18.86 18.52 9.93
CA CYS A 147 -17.47 18.70 9.53
C CYS A 147 -17.23 18.20 8.10
N SER A 148 -16.21 18.78 7.48
CA SER A 148 -15.76 18.44 6.13
C SER A 148 -14.89 17.18 6.10
N ALA A 149 -14.81 16.56 4.93
CA ALA A 149 -13.93 15.43 4.68
C ALA A 149 -12.44 15.73 4.97
N PRO A 150 -11.85 16.87 4.56
CA PRO A 150 -10.47 17.20 4.91
C PRO A 150 -10.22 17.31 6.42
N GLU A 151 -11.14 17.94 7.17
CA GLU A 151 -11.02 18.06 8.63
C GLU A 151 -11.02 16.69 9.31
N LEU A 152 -11.87 15.78 8.85
CA LEU A 152 -11.88 14.40 9.33
C LEU A 152 -10.56 13.68 9.02
N PHE A 153 -10.00 13.89 7.82
CA PHE A 153 -8.77 13.24 7.40
C PHE A 153 -7.59 13.65 8.28
N ASP A 154 -7.43 14.94 8.56
CA ASP A 154 -6.42 15.45 9.48
C ASP A 154 -6.63 14.91 10.91
N TRP A 155 -7.89 14.89 11.38
CA TRP A 155 -8.23 14.41 12.71
C TRP A 155 -7.92 12.91 12.88
N LEU A 156 -8.20 12.09 11.86
CA LEU A 156 -7.86 10.66 11.87
C LEU A 156 -6.35 10.45 12.02
N GLY A 157 -5.54 11.24 11.30
CA GLY A 157 -4.09 11.19 11.43
C GLY A 157 -3.63 11.48 12.86
N ALA A 158 -4.23 12.47 13.53
CA ALA A 158 -3.93 12.79 14.91
C ALA A 158 -4.34 11.66 15.88
N VAL A 159 -5.51 11.05 15.68
CA VAL A 159 -5.99 9.91 16.48
C VAL A 159 -5.07 8.70 16.34
N PHE A 160 -4.67 8.33 15.11
CA PHE A 160 -3.74 7.21 14.90
C PHE A 160 -2.34 7.46 15.47
N CYS A 161 -1.92 8.73 15.56
CA CYS A 161 -0.67 9.11 16.22
C CYS A 161 -0.77 9.18 17.75
N ASN A 162 -1.93 8.88 18.34
CA ASN A 162 -2.23 9.12 19.77
C ASN A 162 -1.90 10.56 20.20
N ALA A 163 -2.14 11.54 19.33
CA ALA A 163 -1.92 12.94 19.65
C ALA A 163 -2.96 13.43 20.67
N GLU A 164 -2.52 14.24 21.64
CA GLU A 164 -3.43 14.90 22.57
C GLU A 164 -4.14 16.06 21.86
N LEU A 165 -5.47 15.98 21.77
CA LEU A 165 -6.33 16.97 21.09
C LEU A 165 -6.91 18.02 22.06
N ASN A 166 -6.18 18.31 23.13
CA ASN A 166 -6.58 19.22 24.19
C ASN A 166 -5.82 20.55 24.06
N ASN A 167 -6.46 21.57 23.49
CA ASN A 167 -5.90 22.93 23.43
C ASN A 167 -6.03 23.63 24.79
N GLN A 168 -5.38 23.04 25.79
CA GLN A 168 -5.27 23.60 27.12
C GLN A 168 -4.19 24.70 27.08
N PRO A 169 -4.39 25.83 27.78
CA PRO A 169 -3.46 26.97 27.72
C PRO A 169 -2.05 26.65 28.27
N TYR A 170 -1.88 25.54 28.98
CA TYR A 170 -0.59 25.03 29.45
C TYR A 170 0.00 23.94 28.55
N ASN A 171 -0.73 23.48 27.53
CA ASN A 171 -0.23 22.51 26.57
C ASN A 171 0.47 23.24 25.41
N PHE A 172 1.79 23.36 25.52
CA PHE A 172 2.63 24.00 24.50
C PHE A 172 3.00 23.04 23.35
N ILE A 173 2.53 21.78 23.39
CA ILE A 173 2.94 20.72 22.47
C ILE A 173 2.08 20.73 21.20
N SER A 174 0.77 20.95 21.32
CA SER A 174 -0.16 20.94 20.19
C SER A 174 -1.31 21.91 20.41
N THR A 175 -1.58 22.74 19.41
CA THR A 175 -2.80 23.57 19.34
C THR A 175 -3.92 22.90 18.54
N TYR A 176 -3.67 21.70 18.00
CA TYR A 176 -4.64 20.99 17.18
C TYR A 176 -5.80 20.47 18.02
N CYS A 177 -7.03 20.75 17.58
CA CYS A 177 -8.27 20.42 18.28
C CYS A 177 -9.13 19.47 17.43
N CYS A 178 -10.07 18.77 18.06
CA CYS A 178 -11.14 18.10 17.32
C CYS A 178 -11.96 19.12 16.51
N PRO A 179 -12.19 18.88 15.20
CA PRO A 179 -13.11 19.66 14.38
C PRO A 179 -14.49 19.79 15.02
N GLN A 180 -15.19 20.91 14.76
CA GLN A 180 -16.54 21.17 15.26
C GLN A 180 -17.54 21.25 14.10
N PRO A 181 -18.79 20.78 14.28
CA PRO A 181 -19.35 20.19 15.51
C PRO A 181 -18.83 18.78 15.82
N SER A 182 -18.72 18.43 17.11
CA SER A 182 -18.22 17.13 17.58
C SER A 182 -19.15 16.49 18.62
N THR A 183 -19.09 15.16 18.73
CA THR A 183 -19.78 14.38 19.76
C THR A 183 -18.78 13.53 20.54
N VAL A 184 -18.91 13.48 21.86
CA VAL A 184 -18.09 12.61 22.71
C VAL A 184 -18.62 11.19 22.63
N ILE A 185 -17.78 10.26 22.17
CA ILE A 185 -18.09 8.83 22.17
C ILE A 185 -17.41 8.17 23.38
N ALA A 186 -18.18 7.37 24.12
CA ALA A 186 -17.68 6.73 25.34
C ALA A 186 -16.49 5.81 25.08
N GLN A 187 -16.52 5.06 23.96
CA GLN A 187 -15.49 4.11 23.58
C GLN A 187 -15.31 4.09 22.06
N ALA A 188 -14.07 4.22 21.60
CA ALA A 188 -13.65 4.02 20.22
C ALA A 188 -12.66 2.86 20.15
N CYS A 189 -12.85 1.95 19.20
CA CYS A 189 -11.95 0.83 18.94
C CYS A 189 -11.00 1.20 17.80
N LEU A 190 -9.70 1.17 18.06
CA LEU A 190 -8.65 1.37 17.06
C LEU A 190 -7.96 0.03 16.81
N CYS A 191 -7.86 -0.37 15.55
CA CYS A 191 -7.17 -1.59 15.15
C CYS A 191 -6.12 -1.25 14.07
N THR A 192 -4.86 -1.55 14.36
CA THR A 192 -3.75 -1.37 13.42
C THR A 192 -3.19 -2.73 13.04
N ILE A 193 -3.20 -3.04 11.75
CA ILE A 193 -2.60 -4.24 11.19
C ILE A 193 -1.33 -3.83 10.43
N THR A 194 -0.17 -4.24 10.92
CA THR A 194 1.14 -3.90 10.32
C THR A 194 1.77 -5.14 9.69
N GLY A 195 2.08 -5.08 8.40
CA GLY A 195 2.77 -6.15 7.68
C GLY A 195 2.67 -5.99 6.17
N PHE A 196 2.97 -7.05 5.42
CA PHE A 196 2.77 -7.08 3.97
C PHE A 196 1.37 -7.66 3.68
N ILE A 197 0.39 -6.77 3.51
CA ILE A 197 -1.04 -7.11 3.40
C ILE A 197 -1.45 -7.17 1.92
N LEU A 198 -2.16 -8.24 1.57
CA LEU A 198 -2.68 -8.44 0.22
C LEU A 198 -3.96 -7.60 0.00
N PRO A 199 -4.13 -6.93 -1.16
CA PRO A 199 -5.34 -6.15 -1.46
C PRO A 199 -6.63 -6.95 -1.35
N GLU A 200 -6.62 -8.25 -1.66
CA GLU A 200 -7.79 -9.13 -1.54
C GLU A 200 -8.26 -9.25 -0.08
N LYS A 201 -7.34 -9.20 0.88
CA LYS A 201 -7.70 -9.21 2.31
C LYS A 201 -8.27 -7.88 2.77
N ILE A 202 -7.79 -6.77 2.18
CA ILE A 202 -8.35 -5.44 2.42
C ILE A 202 -9.77 -5.36 1.87
N HIS A 203 -10.01 -5.93 0.68
CA HIS A 203 -11.34 -6.00 0.08
C HIS A 203 -12.33 -6.75 0.98
N VAL A 204 -11.96 -7.94 1.47
CA VAL A 204 -12.79 -8.69 2.43
C VAL A 204 -13.05 -7.86 3.70
N LEU A 205 -12.04 -7.17 4.23
CA LEU A 205 -12.23 -6.31 5.40
C LEU A 205 -13.20 -5.16 5.13
N LEU A 206 -13.10 -4.51 3.98
CA LEU A 206 -14.01 -3.45 3.55
C LEU A 206 -15.43 -3.99 3.41
N GLU A 207 -15.63 -5.15 2.78
CA GLU A 207 -16.94 -5.80 2.69
C GLU A 207 -17.53 -6.06 4.09
N GLN A 208 -16.74 -6.56 5.03
CA GLN A 208 -17.20 -6.78 6.41
C GLN A 208 -17.59 -5.46 7.10
N LEU A 209 -16.88 -4.36 6.82
CA LEU A 209 -17.23 -3.04 7.35
C LEU A 209 -18.49 -2.47 6.71
N CYS A 210 -18.79 -2.78 5.45
CA CYS A 210 -20.06 -2.43 4.83
C CYS A 210 -21.23 -3.18 5.48
N HIS A 211 -21.09 -4.49 5.73
CA HIS A 211 -22.12 -5.30 6.40
C HIS A 211 -22.22 -5.03 7.92
N TYR A 212 -21.29 -4.27 8.50
CA TYR A 212 -21.34 -3.89 9.92
C TYR A 212 -22.64 -3.17 10.29
N PHE A 213 -23.23 -2.44 9.34
CA PHE A 213 -24.47 -1.67 9.52
C PHE A 213 -25.74 -2.41 9.11
N ASP A 214 -25.67 -3.69 8.75
CA ASP A 214 -26.87 -4.51 8.46
C ASP A 214 -27.81 -4.59 9.67
N GLU A 215 -27.21 -4.57 10.87
CA GLU A 215 -27.93 -4.48 12.14
C GLU A 215 -27.78 -3.06 12.71
N PRO A 216 -28.82 -2.49 13.35
CA PRO A 216 -28.73 -1.16 13.96
C PRO A 216 -27.55 -1.04 14.93
N LYS A 217 -26.66 -0.08 14.68
CA LYS A 217 -25.48 0.23 15.51
C LYS A 217 -25.60 1.62 16.14
N LEU A 218 -24.87 1.81 17.23
CA LEU A 218 -24.70 3.12 17.86
C LEU A 218 -23.67 4.00 17.14
N ALA A 219 -22.75 3.38 16.38
CA ALA A 219 -21.75 4.12 15.63
C ALA A 219 -22.40 4.80 14.42
N PRO A 220 -22.17 6.10 14.19
CA PRO A 220 -22.71 6.80 13.02
C PRO A 220 -21.97 6.44 11.72
N TRP A 221 -20.69 6.11 11.82
CA TRP A 221 -19.78 5.76 10.73
C TRP A 221 -18.61 4.91 11.25
N VAL A 222 -17.92 4.22 10.35
CA VAL A 222 -16.66 3.49 10.62
C VAL A 222 -15.59 3.87 9.59
N THR A 223 -14.32 3.71 9.92
CA THR A 223 -13.21 4.06 9.04
C THR A 223 -12.31 2.88 8.71
N LEU A 224 -11.78 2.88 7.48
CA LEU A 224 -10.73 1.98 7.02
C LEU A 224 -9.66 2.80 6.31
N SER A 225 -8.54 3.04 6.99
CA SER A 225 -7.38 3.72 6.43
C SER A 225 -6.30 2.71 6.07
N VAL A 226 -5.78 2.81 4.84
CA VAL A 226 -4.71 1.94 4.35
C VAL A 226 -3.55 2.80 3.89
N GLN A 227 -2.38 2.55 4.48
CA GLN A 227 -1.12 3.19 4.12
C GLN A 227 -0.24 2.17 3.36
N GLY A 228 0.24 2.58 2.19
CA GLY A 228 1.18 1.82 1.37
C GLY A 228 2.63 1.98 1.83
N PHE A 229 3.53 1.28 1.13
CA PHE A 229 4.98 1.42 1.35
C PHE A 229 5.50 2.70 0.72
N ALA A 230 6.26 3.48 1.48
CA ALA A 230 6.90 4.70 0.97
C ALA A 230 7.95 4.39 -0.12
N ASP A 231 8.60 3.23 -0.06
CA ASP A 231 9.68 2.81 -0.96
C ASP A 231 9.20 1.95 -2.16
N SER A 232 7.91 1.95 -2.46
CA SER A 232 7.40 1.29 -3.67
C SER A 232 7.92 2.01 -4.93
N PRO A 233 8.41 1.29 -5.96
CA PRO A 233 8.84 1.92 -7.22
C PRO A 233 7.66 2.38 -8.09
N VAL A 234 6.47 1.81 -7.86
CA VAL A 234 5.25 2.11 -8.61
C VAL A 234 4.07 2.38 -7.68
N SER A 235 3.26 3.33 -8.12
CA SER A 235 2.00 3.76 -7.54
C SER A 235 0.82 3.17 -8.31
N TRP A 236 -0.36 3.77 -8.12
CA TRP A 236 -1.59 3.43 -8.84
C TRP A 236 -1.36 3.26 -10.34
N ARG A 237 -1.96 2.20 -10.92
CA ARG A 237 -1.93 1.90 -12.37
C ARG A 237 -0.53 1.78 -12.98
N GLU A 238 0.44 1.28 -12.21
CA GLU A 238 1.85 1.13 -12.64
C GLU A 238 2.56 2.47 -12.91
N ASN A 239 2.01 3.58 -12.43
CA ASN A 239 2.69 4.86 -12.51
C ASN A 239 3.93 4.85 -11.62
N GLU A 240 4.95 5.64 -11.97
CA GLU A 240 6.11 5.75 -11.10
C GLU A 240 5.70 6.40 -9.77
N HIS A 241 6.37 6.03 -8.68
CA HIS A 241 6.12 6.59 -7.35
C HIS A 241 7.28 7.50 -6.95
N GLY A 242 6.97 8.77 -6.68
CA GLY A 242 7.92 9.82 -6.33
C GLY A 242 8.44 9.76 -4.89
N PHE A 243 8.88 8.58 -4.41
CA PHE A 243 9.26 8.36 -3.00
C PHE A 243 10.23 9.40 -2.44
N GLN A 244 11.17 9.89 -3.26
CA GLN A 244 12.21 10.85 -2.85
C GLN A 244 11.66 12.25 -2.46
N LYS A 245 10.39 12.51 -2.74
CA LYS A 245 9.76 13.82 -2.54
C LYS A 245 8.52 13.72 -1.64
N GLY A 246 8.43 12.66 -0.83
CA GLY A 246 7.33 12.46 0.12
C GLY A 246 6.11 11.79 -0.52
N GLY A 247 6.34 10.74 -1.32
CA GLY A 247 5.26 9.91 -1.84
C GLY A 247 4.87 8.87 -0.81
N GLU A 248 3.79 9.08 -0.09
CA GLU A 248 3.07 8.00 0.60
C GLU A 248 1.73 7.85 -0.10
N HIS A 249 1.31 6.61 -0.34
CA HIS A 249 -0.05 6.34 -0.81
C HIS A 249 -0.87 6.00 0.40
N LEU A 250 -1.87 6.81 0.67
CA LEU A 250 -2.82 6.55 1.73
C LEU A 250 -4.21 6.76 1.14
N TYR A 251 -5.07 5.77 1.34
CA TYR A 251 -6.48 5.94 1.06
C TYR A 251 -7.29 5.59 2.29
N ASN A 252 -8.42 6.28 2.44
CA ASN A 252 -9.30 6.13 3.57
C ASN A 252 -10.73 5.98 3.07
N PHE A 253 -11.42 4.97 3.61
CA PHE A 253 -12.86 4.81 3.47
C PHE A 253 -13.54 5.26 4.76
N VAL A 254 -14.52 6.15 4.63
CA VAL A 254 -15.47 6.48 5.71
C VAL A 254 -16.79 5.86 5.30
N VAL A 255 -17.20 4.80 5.98
CA VAL A 255 -18.41 4.04 5.66
C VAL A 255 -19.53 4.48 6.61
N PHE A 256 -20.66 4.89 6.03
CA PHE A 256 -21.83 5.36 6.76
C PHE A 256 -22.88 4.26 6.91
N SER A 257 -23.77 4.41 7.89
CA SER A 257 -24.84 3.45 8.15
C SER A 257 -25.87 3.30 7.03
N ASN A 258 -25.98 4.29 6.14
CA ASN A 258 -26.85 4.25 4.97
C ASN A 258 -26.19 3.64 3.72
N GLN A 259 -25.05 2.96 3.87
CA GLN A 259 -24.23 2.37 2.81
C GLN A 259 -23.51 3.37 1.89
N ASP A 260 -23.61 4.67 2.15
CA ASP A 260 -22.73 5.65 1.51
C ASP A 260 -21.30 5.47 2.03
N TYR A 261 -20.33 5.89 1.21
CA TYR A 261 -18.95 6.01 1.66
C TYR A 261 -18.27 7.25 1.09
N TRP A 262 -17.30 7.78 1.84
CA TRP A 262 -16.31 8.70 1.31
C TRP A 262 -15.02 7.95 1.00
N LEU A 263 -14.47 8.19 -0.18
CA LEU A 263 -13.12 7.77 -0.56
C LEU A 263 -12.20 8.98 -0.55
N GLN A 264 -11.27 8.99 0.39
CA GLN A 264 -10.22 10.00 0.49
C GLN A 264 -8.91 9.39 0.05
N MET A 265 -8.18 10.04 -0.86
CA MET A 265 -6.87 9.60 -1.32
C MET A 265 -5.85 10.70 -1.10
N ALA A 266 -4.82 10.40 -0.33
CA ALA A 266 -3.63 11.21 -0.21
C ALA A 266 -2.57 10.68 -1.18
N VAL A 267 -2.06 11.59 -1.99
CA VAL A 267 -1.14 11.31 -3.09
C VAL A 267 0.07 12.21 -2.94
N GLY A 268 1.26 11.65 -3.16
CA GLY A 268 2.50 12.43 -3.15
C GLY A 268 2.47 13.54 -4.20
N ALA A 269 3.21 14.62 -3.97
CA ALA A 269 3.20 15.82 -4.81
C ALA A 269 3.49 15.59 -6.31
N PHE A 270 4.01 14.42 -6.68
CA PHE A 270 4.35 14.06 -8.05
C PHE A 270 3.76 12.72 -8.51
N ASP A 271 2.81 12.17 -7.76
CA ASP A 271 2.13 10.92 -8.09
C ASP A 271 0.78 11.20 -8.76
N ASP A 272 0.35 10.30 -9.63
CA ASP A 272 -0.94 10.39 -10.30
C ASP A 272 -2.06 9.82 -9.40
N CYS A 273 -3.19 10.52 -9.29
CA CYS A 273 -4.37 10.04 -8.58
C CYS A 273 -5.35 9.36 -9.56
N PRO A 274 -5.72 8.08 -9.37
CA PRO A 274 -6.77 7.46 -10.17
C PRO A 274 -8.14 8.09 -9.86
N PRO A 275 -9.12 7.98 -10.79
CA PRO A 275 -10.52 8.35 -10.54
C PRO A 275 -11.16 7.45 -9.49
#